data_AF-Q12EX4-F1
#
_entry.id   AF-Q12EX4-F1
#
_cell.length_a   1.000
_cell.length_b   1.000
_cell.length_c   1.000
_cell.angle_alpha   90.00
_cell.angle_beta   90.00
_cell.angle_gamma   90.00
#
_symmetry.space_group_name_H-M   'P 1'
#
loop_
_entity.id
_entity.type
_entity.pdbx_description
1 polymer ?
#
loop_
_entity_poly.entity_id
_entity_poly.type
_entity_poly.pdbx_seq_one_letter_code
_entity_poly.pdbx_strand_id
1 'polypeptide(L)' 'MSGTQYPDKAFATQQARAAIAGVSLHRLEDDRGREVFIVSRWAMTRELPSLDAVSAWLDAVTGKTA' A
#
# COMPACT_ATOMS: atom_id res chain seq x y z
N MET A 1 25.70 1.32 -8.83
CA MET A 1 25.80 2.32 -7.75
C MET A 1 24.43 2.42 -7.11
N SER A 2 24.24 1.76 -5.96
CA SER A 2 22.98 1.80 -5.21
C SER A 2 22.82 3.18 -4.58
N GLY A 3 22.07 4.04 -5.25
CA GLY A 3 21.54 5.24 -4.61
C GLY A 3 20.55 4.78 -3.55
N THR A 4 20.75 5.18 -2.30
CA THR A 4 19.77 5.02 -1.24
C THR A 4 18.48 5.69 -1.70
N GLN A 5 17.54 4.91 -2.23
CA GLN A 5 16.21 5.39 -2.58
C GLN A 5 15.55 5.74 -1.25
N TYR A 6 15.51 7.04 -0.93
CA TYR A 6 14.71 7.53 0.18
C TYR A 6 13.34 6.87 0.09
N PRO A 7 12.80 6.31 1.19
CA PRO A 7 11.47 5.73 1.14
C PRO A 7 10.54 6.79 0.58
N ASP A 8 9.89 6.45 -0.54
CA ASP A 8 8.93 7.33 -1.19
C ASP A 8 7.97 7.81 -0.11
N LYS A 9 7.94 9.13 0.11
CA LYS A 9 7.14 9.75 1.18
C LYS A 9 5.68 9.33 1.04
N ALA A 10 5.18 9.20 -0.19
CA ALA A 10 3.81 8.76 -0.44
C ALA A 10 3.59 7.33 0.08
N PHE A 11 4.50 6.39 -0.24
CA PHE A 11 4.41 5.03 0.28
C PHE A 11 4.52 4.98 1.81
N ALA A 12 5.48 5.71 2.40
CA ALA A 12 5.65 5.76 3.86
C ALA A 12 4.38 6.29 4.57
N THR A 13 3.74 7.32 4.01
CA THR A 13 2.46 7.82 4.51
C THR A 13 1.36 6.76 4.41
N GLN A 14 1.23 6.05 3.28
CA GLN A 14 0.21 5.00 3.14
C GLN A 14 0.49 3.81 4.07
N GLN A 15 1.75 3.44 4.28
CA GLN A 15 2.13 2.37 5.20
C GLN A 15 1.79 2.73 6.65
N ALA A 16 2.00 3.98 7.07
CA ALA A 16 1.58 4.46 8.38
C ALA A 16 0.05 4.43 8.52
N ARG A 17 -0.70 4.88 7.50
CA ARG A 17 -2.18 4.80 7.49
C ARG A 17 -2.67 3.36 7.58
N ALA A 18 -2.06 2.45 6.84
CA ALA A 18 -2.40 1.02 6.86
C ALA A 18 -2.16 0.42 8.25
N ALA A 19 -1.00 0.70 8.86
CA ALA A 19 -0.67 0.21 10.20
C ALA A 19 -1.68 0.66 11.27
N ILE A 20 -2.09 1.94 11.24
CA ILE A 20 -3.13 2.47 12.13
C ILE A 20 -4.47 1.72 11.95
N ALA A 21 -4.80 1.32 10.72
CA ALA A 21 -6.01 0.57 10.39
C ALA A 21 -5.90 -0.95 10.68
N GLY A 22 -4.76 -1.44 11.18
CA GLY A 22 -4.49 -2.86 11.35
C GLY A 22 -4.34 -3.62 10.03
N VAL A 23 -3.86 -2.93 8.99
CA VAL A 23 -3.61 -3.45 7.64
C VAL A 23 -2.10 -3.56 7.43
N SER A 24 -1.63 -4.70 6.93
CA SER A 24 -0.26 -4.82 6.42
C SER A 24 -0.20 -4.37 4.96
N LEU A 25 0.74 -3.48 4.64
CA LEU A 25 0.97 -2.97 3.28
C LEU A 25 2.40 -3.30 2.84
N HIS A 26 2.50 -4.04 1.73
CA HIS A 26 3.76 -4.41 1.09
C HIS A 26 3.80 -3.85 -0.34
N ARG A 27 5.01 -3.46 -0.77
CA ARG A 27 5.30 -3.03 -2.14
C ARG A 27 6.17 -4.09 -2.77
N LEU A 28 5.71 -4.66 -3.87
CA LEU A 28 6.34 -5.76 -4.58
C LEU A 28 6.48 -5.41 -6.06
N GLU A 29 7.27 -6.20 -6.78
CA GLU A 29 7.33 -6.20 -8.23
C GLU A 29 6.65 -7.48 -8.73
N ASP A 30 5.77 -7.37 -9.72
CA ASP A 30 5.14 -8.53 -10.38
C ASP A 30 6.11 -9.19 -11.37
N ASP A 31 5.74 -10.36 -11.89
CA ASP A 31 6.57 -11.10 -12.87
C ASP A 31 6.81 -10.33 -14.19
N ARG A 32 6.13 -9.20 -14.40
CA ARG A 32 6.26 -8.32 -15.58
C ARG A 32 7.09 -7.07 -15.26
N GLY A 33 7.71 -7.00 -14.09
CA GLY A 33 8.52 -5.85 -13.66
C GLY A 33 7.70 -4.63 -13.24
N ARG A 34 6.39 -4.80 -12.95
CA ARG A 34 5.52 -3.69 -12.53
C ARG A 34 5.40 -3.65 -11.02
N GLU A 35 5.48 -2.44 -10.45
CA GLU A 35 5.23 -2.25 -9.03
C GLU A 35 3.75 -2.52 -8.70
N VAL A 36 3.53 -3.36 -7.69
CA VAL A 36 2.20 -3.71 -7.16
C VAL A 36 2.19 -3.61 -5.65
N PHE A 37 1.01 -3.38 -5.09
CA PHE A 37 0.83 -3.19 -3.65
C PHE A 37 -0.06 -4.29 -3.08
N ILE A 38 0.46 -5.04 -2.12
CA ILE A 38 -0.30 -6.07 -1.41
C ILE A 38 -0.78 -5.50 -0.09
N VAL A 39 -2.09 -5.43 0.08
CA VAL A 39 -2.74 -5.14 1.36
C VAL A 39 -3.29 -6.43 1.94
N SER A 40 -3.16 -6.59 3.27
CA SER A 40 -3.83 -7.68 3.98
C SER A 40 -4.42 -7.21 5.31
N ARG A 41 -5.61 -7.72 5.62
CA ARG A 41 -6.33 -7.48 6.88
C ARG A 41 -7.17 -8.71 7.23
N TRP A 42 -6.90 -9.31 8.39
CA TRP A 42 -7.53 -10.57 8.80
C TRP A 42 -7.37 -11.66 7.72
N ALA A 43 -8.46 -12.16 7.14
CA ALA A 43 -8.46 -13.16 6.08
C ALA A 43 -8.57 -12.57 4.66
N MET A 44 -8.51 -11.25 4.51
CA MET A 44 -8.60 -10.58 3.20
C MET A 44 -7.21 -10.12 2.74
N THR A 45 -6.78 -10.62 1.59
CA THR A 45 -5.58 -10.16 0.88
C THR A 45 -5.97 -9.65 -0.48
N ARG A 46 -5.43 -8.50 -0.88
CA ARG A 46 -5.72 -7.89 -2.19
C ARG A 46 -4.48 -7.25 -2.78
N GLU A 47 -4.30 -7.46 -4.08
CA GLU A 47 -3.36 -6.71 -4.91
C GLU A 47 -4.01 -5.43 -5.43
N LEU A 48 -3.25 -4.33 -5.37
CA LEU A 48 -3.63 -3.01 -5.82
C LEU A 48 -2.55 -2.46 -6.77
N PRO A 49 -2.95 -1.83 -7.90
CA PRO A 49 -2.02 -1.46 -8.96
C PRO A 49 -1.27 -0.13 -8.69
N SER A 50 -1.64 0.62 -7.66
CA SER A 50 -1.05 1.95 -7.38
C SER A 50 -1.29 2.41 -5.93
N LEU A 51 -0.55 3.43 -5.49
CA LEU A 51 -0.77 4.09 -4.20
C LEU A 51 -2.13 4.77 -4.08
N ASP A 52 -2.68 5.29 -5.19
CA ASP A 52 -4.03 5.87 -5.18
C ASP A 52 -5.09 4.81 -4.92
N ALA A 53 -4.92 3.62 -5.50
CA ALA A 53 -5.77 2.47 -5.22
C ALA A 53 -5.64 2.00 -3.76
N VAL A 54 -4.43 2.07 -3.18
CA VAL A 54 -4.21 1.82 -1.74
C VAL A 54 -4.97 2.85 -0.89
N SER A 55 -4.88 4.14 -1.23
CA SER A 55 -5.60 5.19 -0.50
C SER A 55 -7.11 4.97 -0.54
N ALA A 56 -7.69 4.79 -1.73
CA ALA A 56 -9.13 4.59 -1.90
C ALA A 56 -9.62 3.33 -1.18
N TRP A 57 -8.82 2.26 -1.19
CA TRP A 57 -9.14 1.05 -0.46
C TRP A 57 -9.09 1.28 1.06
N LEU A 58 -8.08 1.98 1.58
CA LEU A 58 -7.98 2.33 2.99
C LEU A 58 -9.17 3.20 3.44
N ASP A 59 -9.58 4.17 2.63
CA ASP A 59 -10.74 5.02 2.88
C ASP A 59 -12.02 4.17 3.00
N ALA A 60 -12.22 3.23 2.08
CA ALA A 60 -13.35 2.30 2.11
C ALA A 60 -13.38 1.39 3.35
N VAL A 61 -12.24 0.80 3.77
CA VAL A 61 -12.20 -0.14 4.90
C VAL A 61 -12.13 0.53 6.27
N THR A 62 -11.74 1.81 6.33
CA THR A 62 -11.72 2.61 7.56
C THR A 62 -12.94 3.50 7.73
N GLY A 63 -13.82 3.58 6.71
CA GLY A 63 -15.03 4.39 6.75
C GLY A 63 -14.77 5.89 6.68
N LYS A 64 -13.59 6.31 6.20
CA LYS A 64 -13.31 7.71 5.88
C LYS A 64 -13.74 7.95 4.43
N THR A 65 -14.86 8.63 4.22
CA THR A 65 -15.18 9.17 2.90
C THR A 65 -14.21 10.31 2.58
N ALA A 66 -13.60 10.24 1.38
CA ALA A 66 -12.74 11.27 0.81
C ALA A 66 -13.44 12.65 0.73
#